data_AF-A0A519GI87-F1
#
_entry.id   AF-A0A519GI87-F1
#
_cell.length_a   1.000
_cell.length_b   1.000
_cell.length_c   1.000
_cell.angle_alpha   90.00
_cell.angle_beta   90.00
_cell.angle_gamma   90.00
#
_symmetry.space_group_name_H-M   'P 1'
#
loop_
_entity.id
_entity.type
_entity.pdbx_description
1 polymer ?
#
loop_
_entity_poly.entity_id
_entity_poly.type
_entity_poly.pdbx_seq_one_letter_code
_entity_poly.pdbx_strand_id
1 'polypeptide(L)'
;MTPPIAAAELSADRHADIFVGQSEMAQLMRRHDWAATPLGPPEHWPESLKVALRILLTSRFEMWLGWGPDIAFFYNDAYRPTLGIKHPAALAQPTQTLWAEIWDDIKGRLHTVYDKGESTWDRALLLLLERAGYPEETYHTFSYS
;
A
#
# COMPACT_ATOMS: atom_id res chain seq x y z
N MET A 1 -3.97 44.69 -16.45
CA MET A 1 -5.15 43.96 -15.96
C MET A 1 -4.79 42.49 -15.98
N THR A 2 -4.22 42.01 -14.88
CA THR A 2 -3.77 40.62 -14.72
C THR A 2 -4.98 39.78 -14.33
N PRO A 3 -5.28 38.64 -14.99
CA PRO A 3 -6.39 37.81 -14.55
C PRO A 3 -6.08 37.25 -13.15
N PRO A 4 -7.10 36.99 -12.32
CA PRO A 4 -6.88 36.35 -11.04
C PRO A 4 -6.47 34.91 -11.31
N ILE A 5 -5.24 34.56 -10.91
CA ILE A 5 -4.83 33.16 -10.81
C ILE A 5 -5.79 32.51 -9.82
N ALA A 6 -6.63 31.61 -10.35
CA ALA A 6 -7.67 30.94 -9.62
C ALA A 6 -7.09 30.20 -8.40
N ALA A 7 -7.86 30.15 -7.32
CA ALA A 7 -7.63 29.39 -6.10
C ALA A 7 -7.39 27.86 -6.31
N ALA A 8 -7.29 27.40 -7.56
CA ALA A 8 -6.94 26.04 -7.96
C ALA A 8 -5.44 25.72 -7.79
N GLU A 9 -4.55 26.72 -7.81
CA GLU A 9 -3.10 26.49 -7.65
C GLU A 9 -2.66 26.33 -6.18
N LEU A 10 -3.51 26.67 -5.20
CA LEU A 10 -3.23 26.50 -3.77
C LEU A 10 -3.50 25.08 -3.24
N SER A 11 -3.99 24.17 -4.09
CA SER A 11 -4.15 22.74 -3.78
C SER A 11 -2.93 21.90 -4.16
N ALA A 12 -1.92 22.51 -4.79
CA ALA A 12 -0.73 21.80 -5.24
C ALA A 12 0.01 21.21 -4.03
N ASP A 13 0.09 19.88 -3.99
CA ASP A 13 0.97 19.09 -3.13
C ASP A 13 0.60 18.97 -1.63
N ARG A 14 -0.69 18.82 -1.30
CA ARG A 14 -1.07 18.27 0.02
C ARG A 14 -0.34 16.93 0.23
N HIS A 15 0.37 16.79 1.35
CA HIS A 15 1.15 15.61 1.76
C HIS A 15 2.30 15.22 0.83
N ALA A 16 2.81 16.11 -0.03
CA ALA A 16 3.89 15.77 -0.96
C ALA A 16 5.24 15.49 -0.29
N ASP A 17 5.41 16.01 0.92
CA ASP A 17 6.49 15.61 1.80
C ASP A 17 6.32 14.16 2.24
N ILE A 18 5.10 13.69 2.56
CA ILE A 18 4.85 12.32 3.01
C ILE A 18 4.88 11.32 1.84
N PHE A 19 4.05 11.56 0.82
CA PHE A 19 3.93 10.71 -0.36
C PHE A 19 4.80 11.29 -1.46
N VAL A 20 6.07 10.90 -1.51
CA VAL A 20 7.06 11.48 -2.44
C VAL A 20 6.95 10.94 -3.87
N GLY A 21 7.50 11.69 -4.83
CA GLY A 21 7.63 11.27 -6.23
C GLY A 21 6.43 11.65 -7.11
N GLN A 22 6.38 11.13 -8.32
CA GLN A 22 5.31 11.43 -9.29
C GLN A 22 4.65 10.16 -9.82
N SER A 23 4.85 9.03 -9.14
CA SER A 23 4.25 7.74 -9.52
C SER A 23 2.73 7.77 -9.32
N GLU A 24 2.03 6.81 -9.93
CA GLU A 24 0.59 6.72 -9.82
C GLU A 24 0.16 6.51 -8.36
N MET A 25 0.87 5.65 -7.61
CA MET A 25 0.56 5.43 -6.20
C MET A 25 0.85 6.64 -5.33
N ALA A 26 1.92 7.40 -5.59
CA ALA A 26 2.18 8.65 -4.88
C ALA A 26 1.02 9.65 -5.07
N GLN A 27 0.55 9.79 -6.31
CA GLN A 27 -0.57 10.68 -6.63
C GLN A 27 -1.90 10.19 -6.03
N LEU A 28 -2.17 8.88 -6.09
CA LEU A 28 -3.37 8.28 -5.48
C LEU A 28 -3.38 8.49 -3.97
N MET A 29 -2.25 8.26 -3.29
CA MET A 29 -2.14 8.47 -1.85
C MET A 29 -2.31 9.95 -1.46
N ARG A 30 -1.81 10.93 -2.23
CA ARG A 30 -2.08 12.35 -1.97
C ARG A 30 -3.54 12.75 -2.14
N ARG A 31 -4.27 12.08 -3.04
CA ARG A 31 -5.69 12.35 -3.33
C ARG A 31 -6.65 11.57 -2.43
N HIS A 32 -6.15 10.60 -1.67
CA HIS A 32 -6.99 9.78 -0.82
C HIS A 32 -7.46 10.57 0.40
N ASP A 33 -8.76 10.47 0.72
CA ASP A 33 -9.34 11.08 1.91
C ASP A 33 -9.02 10.26 3.16
N TRP A 34 -7.77 10.37 3.61
CA TRP A 34 -7.27 9.67 4.80
C TRP A 34 -8.02 10.04 6.09
N ALA A 35 -8.57 11.26 6.17
CA ALA A 35 -9.34 11.69 7.34
C ALA A 35 -10.62 10.88 7.53
N ALA A 36 -11.16 10.29 6.45
CA ALA A 36 -12.31 9.37 6.48
C ALA A 36 -11.92 7.92 6.81
N THR A 37 -10.62 7.61 6.96
CA THR A 37 -10.13 6.27 7.29
C THR A 37 -9.79 6.14 8.79
N PRO A 38 -9.74 4.92 9.35
CA PRO A 38 -9.28 4.71 10.73
C PRO A 38 -7.85 5.20 11.02
N LEU A 39 -7.02 5.40 9.99
CA LEU A 39 -5.66 5.93 10.14
C LEU A 39 -5.64 7.45 10.40
N GLY A 40 -6.72 8.15 10.07
CA GLY A 40 -6.82 9.60 10.20
C GLY A 40 -5.87 10.38 9.28
N PRO A 41 -5.79 11.71 9.45
CA PRO A 41 -5.02 12.59 8.58
C PRO A 41 -3.49 12.32 8.63
N PRO A 42 -2.78 12.24 7.49
CA PRO A 42 -1.35 11.90 7.41
C PRO A 42 -0.43 12.82 8.20
N GLU A 43 -0.83 14.06 8.46
CA GLU A 43 -0.09 15.03 9.28
C GLU A 43 0.18 14.47 10.69
N HIS A 44 -0.76 13.69 11.22
CA HIS A 44 -0.70 13.12 12.57
C HIS A 44 -0.09 11.72 12.62
N TRP A 45 0.29 11.14 11.47
CA TRP A 45 0.91 9.83 11.44
C TRP A 45 2.29 9.85 12.11
N PRO A 46 2.70 8.74 12.75
CA PRO A 46 4.03 8.62 13.30
C PRO A 46 5.09 8.72 12.19
N GLU A 47 6.22 9.33 12.50
CA GLU A 47 7.31 9.53 11.52
C GLU A 47 7.84 8.22 10.94
N SER A 48 7.79 7.11 11.70
CA SER A 48 8.16 5.78 11.20
C SER A 48 7.32 5.33 10.01
N LEU A 49 6.01 5.57 10.02
CA LEU A 49 5.14 5.28 8.88
C LEU A 49 5.50 6.16 7.68
N LYS A 50 5.69 7.46 7.90
CA LYS A 50 6.05 8.40 6.82
C LYS A 50 7.37 8.00 6.15
N VAL A 51 8.38 7.60 6.92
CA VAL A 51 9.66 7.10 6.39
C VAL A 51 9.47 5.80 5.61
N ALA A 52 8.71 4.84 6.16
CA ALA A 52 8.43 3.58 5.48
C ALA A 52 7.70 3.79 4.14
N LEU A 53 6.75 4.71 4.07
CA LEU A 53 6.05 5.09 2.84
C LEU A 53 6.97 5.73 1.80
N ARG A 54 7.94 6.55 2.22
CA ARG A 54 8.96 7.09 1.30
C ARG A 54 9.79 5.97 0.68
N ILE A 55 10.21 4.98 1.47
CA ILE A 55 10.95 3.81 0.97
C ILE A 55 10.07 3.01 0.00
N LEU A 56 8.82 2.74 0.38
CA LEU A 56 7.83 2.04 -0.45
C LEU A 56 7.67 2.70 -1.82
N LEU A 57 7.40 4.01 -1.86
CA LEU A 57 7.11 4.76 -3.08
C LEU A 57 8.34 4.99 -3.98
N THR A 58 9.55 4.96 -3.42
CA THR A 58 10.79 5.16 -4.18
C THR A 58 11.44 3.85 -4.64
N SER A 59 10.99 2.70 -4.12
CA SER A 59 11.48 1.39 -4.53
C SER A 59 10.97 0.97 -5.90
N ARG A 60 11.82 0.26 -6.65
CA ARG A 60 11.45 -0.39 -7.92
C ARG A 60 11.11 -1.88 -7.77
N PHE A 61 11.33 -2.45 -6.58
CA PHE A 61 10.86 -3.79 -6.27
C PHE A 61 9.37 -3.77 -5.98
N GLU A 62 8.68 -4.89 -6.24
CA GLU A 62 7.30 -5.07 -5.82
C GLU A 62 7.25 -5.01 -4.30
N MET A 63 6.58 -3.99 -3.75
CA MET A 63 6.52 -3.78 -2.31
C MET A 63 5.13 -3.37 -1.87
N TRP A 64 4.76 -3.86 -0.68
CA TRP A 64 3.63 -3.40 0.09
C TRP A 64 4.05 -3.22 1.55
N LEU A 65 3.27 -2.42 2.28
CA LEU A 65 3.45 -2.12 3.70
C LEU A 65 2.09 -2.29 4.38
N GLY A 66 2.06 -3.09 5.44
CA GLY A 66 0.91 -3.21 6.33
C GLY A 66 1.08 -2.30 7.54
N TRP A 67 0.05 -1.55 7.93
CA TRP A 67 0.12 -0.67 9.11
C TRP A 67 -1.11 -0.73 10.00
N GLY A 68 -0.87 -0.74 11.32
CA GLY A 68 -1.93 -0.67 12.33
C GLY A 68 -2.63 -2.02 12.60
N PRO A 69 -3.66 -2.02 13.46
CA PRO A 69 -4.30 -3.25 13.94
C PRO A 69 -5.01 -4.04 12.83
N ASP A 70 -5.57 -3.34 11.83
CA ASP A 70 -6.24 -3.98 10.68
C ASP A 70 -5.27 -4.32 9.54
N ILE A 71 -3.97 -4.06 9.74
CA ILE A 71 -2.91 -4.19 8.73
C ILE A 71 -3.36 -3.49 7.43
N ALA A 72 -3.57 -2.18 7.50
CA ALA A 72 -4.00 -1.38 6.36
C ALA A 72 -2.97 -1.48 5.23
N PHE A 73 -3.43 -1.80 4.02
CA PHE A 73 -2.57 -2.19 2.90
C PHE A 73 -2.12 -0.97 2.07
N PHE A 74 -0.83 -0.66 2.11
CA PHE A 74 -0.16 0.30 1.24
C PHE A 74 0.72 -0.43 0.23
N TYR A 75 0.85 0.08 -0.99
CA TYR A 75 1.68 -0.56 -2.01
C TYR A 75 2.24 0.45 -3.00
N ASN A 76 3.30 0.06 -3.72
CA ASN A 76 3.89 0.86 -4.77
C ASN A 76 3.41 0.43 -6.17
N ASP A 77 3.79 1.22 -7.18
CA ASP A 77 3.40 0.97 -8.57
C ASP A 77 3.89 -0.40 -9.09
N ALA A 78 5.06 -0.85 -8.65
CA ALA A 78 5.63 -2.13 -9.04
C ALA A 78 4.77 -3.31 -8.57
N TYR A 79 4.03 -3.16 -7.47
CA TYR A 79 3.16 -4.21 -6.92
C TYR A 79 1.81 -4.34 -7.64
N ARG A 80 1.43 -3.37 -8.48
CA ARG A 80 0.12 -3.34 -9.17
C ARG A 80 -0.18 -4.59 -10.02
N PRO A 81 0.77 -5.19 -10.76
CA PRO A 81 0.51 -6.42 -11.51
C PRO A 81 0.12 -7.60 -10.62
N THR A 82 0.56 -7.63 -9.37
CA THR A 82 0.18 -8.65 -8.38
C THR A 82 -1.27 -8.44 -7.90
N LEU A 83 -1.70 -7.18 -7.75
CA LEU A 83 -3.10 -6.84 -7.40
C LEU A 83 -4.09 -7.01 -8.56
N GLY A 84 -3.67 -6.68 -9.79
CA GLY A 84 -4.53 -6.65 -10.98
C GLY A 84 -5.80 -5.81 -10.75
N ILE A 85 -6.97 -6.42 -10.96
CA ILE A 85 -8.28 -5.76 -10.84
C ILE A 85 -8.58 -5.17 -9.45
N LYS A 86 -7.85 -5.57 -8.40
CA LYS A 86 -8.01 -5.02 -7.04
C LYS A 86 -7.49 -3.58 -6.94
N HIS A 87 -6.60 -3.16 -7.83
CA HIS A 87 -6.13 -1.78 -7.91
C HIS A 87 -7.18 -0.89 -8.61
N PRO A 88 -7.47 0.33 -8.12
CA PRO A 88 -6.85 1.00 -6.97
C PRO A 88 -7.52 0.74 -5.61
N ALA A 89 -8.68 0.06 -5.58
CA ALA A 89 -9.51 -0.12 -4.39
C ALA A 89 -8.80 -0.81 -3.22
N ALA A 90 -7.70 -1.53 -3.48
CA ALA A 90 -6.84 -2.15 -2.48
C ALA A 90 -6.17 -1.17 -1.49
N LEU A 91 -6.06 0.11 -1.84
CA LEU A 91 -5.38 1.09 -0.99
C LEU A 91 -6.11 1.24 0.34
N ALA A 92 -5.35 1.11 1.44
CA ALA A 92 -5.81 1.23 2.82
C ALA A 92 -6.87 0.19 3.25
N GLN A 93 -7.12 -0.84 2.45
CA GLN A 93 -8.00 -1.94 2.84
C GLN A 93 -7.34 -2.81 3.92
N PRO A 94 -8.11 -3.41 4.84
CA PRO A 94 -7.61 -4.45 5.73
C PRO A 94 -7.01 -5.60 4.91
N THR A 95 -5.79 -6.03 5.24
CA THR A 95 -5.07 -7.06 4.47
C THR A 95 -5.86 -8.38 4.40
N GLN A 96 -6.55 -8.76 5.49
CA GLN A 96 -7.40 -9.95 5.52
C GLN A 96 -8.58 -9.87 4.55
N THR A 97 -9.18 -8.70 4.37
CA THR A 97 -10.28 -8.48 3.41
C THR A 97 -9.76 -8.46 1.98
N LEU A 98 -8.63 -7.78 1.76
CA LEU A 98 -8.02 -7.65 0.44
C LEU A 98 -7.56 -9.00 -0.15
N TRP A 99 -7.01 -9.86 0.71
CA TRP A 99 -6.41 -11.14 0.33
C TRP A 99 -7.18 -12.31 0.92
N ALA A 100 -8.50 -12.20 1.00
CA ALA A 100 -9.37 -13.22 1.59
C ALA A 100 -9.18 -14.60 0.93
N GLU A 101 -8.90 -14.63 -0.39
CA GLU A 101 -8.70 -15.86 -1.16
C GLU A 101 -7.41 -16.62 -0.79
N ILE A 102 -6.41 -15.95 -0.22
CA ILE A 102 -5.13 -16.54 0.19
C ILE A 102 -4.83 -16.31 1.68
N TRP A 103 -5.83 -15.90 2.47
CA TRP A 103 -5.60 -15.47 3.85
C TRP A 103 -4.98 -16.59 4.70
N ASP A 104 -5.46 -17.82 4.52
CA ASP A 104 -4.95 -18.97 5.25
C ASP A 104 -3.49 -19.30 4.89
N ASP A 105 -3.07 -18.98 3.66
CA ASP A 105 -1.67 -19.11 3.24
C ASP A 105 -0.81 -18.02 3.90
N ILE A 106 -1.24 -16.77 3.95
CA ILE A 106 -0.36 -15.66 4.36
C ILE A 106 -0.42 -15.30 5.85
N LYS A 107 -1.52 -15.58 6.56
CA LYS A 107 -1.75 -15.10 7.94
C LYS A 107 -0.65 -15.51 8.93
N GLY A 108 -0.16 -16.75 8.83
CA GLY A 108 0.89 -17.25 9.73
C GLY A 108 2.22 -16.50 9.56
N ARG A 109 2.51 -16.03 8.34
CA ARG A 109 3.70 -15.24 8.02
C ARG A 109 3.58 -13.84 8.61
N LEU A 110 2.41 -13.21 8.46
CA LEU A 110 2.13 -11.89 9.04
C LEU A 110 2.19 -11.92 10.57
N HIS A 111 1.57 -12.92 11.21
CA HIS A 111 1.65 -13.08 12.66
C HIS A 111 3.08 -13.28 13.17
N THR A 112 3.93 -13.98 12.41
CA THR A 112 5.35 -14.16 12.79
C THR A 112 6.07 -12.81 12.88
N VAL A 113 5.83 -11.90 11.93
CA VAL A 113 6.40 -10.55 11.96
C VAL A 113 5.77 -9.70 13.05
N TYR A 114 4.44 -9.62 13.10
CA TYR A 114 3.72 -8.72 14.01
C TYR A 114 3.86 -9.12 15.49
N ASP A 115 3.77 -10.42 15.79
CA ASP A 115 3.73 -10.89 17.18
C ASP A 115 5.13 -11.18 17.74
N LYS A 116 6.07 -11.59 16.87
CA LYS A 116 7.42 -12.04 17.30
C LYS A 116 8.54 -11.11 16.85
N GLY A 117 8.30 -10.22 15.88
CA GLY A 117 9.34 -9.39 15.28
C GLY A 117 10.35 -10.20 14.45
N GLU A 118 9.95 -11.38 13.98
CA GLU A 118 10.81 -12.29 13.20
C GLU A 118 10.41 -12.21 11.73
N SER A 119 11.40 -12.02 10.84
CA SER A 119 11.14 -12.00 9.41
C SER A 119 10.83 -13.39 8.86
N THR A 120 10.01 -13.43 7.81
CA THR A 120 9.75 -14.65 7.03
C THR A 120 10.31 -14.51 5.63
N TRP A 121 10.58 -15.65 4.97
CA TRP A 121 11.07 -15.68 3.60
C TRP A 121 10.47 -16.86 2.87
N ASP A 122 9.96 -16.60 1.67
CA ASP A 122 9.44 -17.61 0.78
C ASP A 122 10.03 -17.46 -0.61
N ARG A 123 10.27 -18.59 -1.25
CA ARG A 123 10.75 -18.67 -2.63
C ARG A 123 9.74 -19.42 -3.47
N ALA A 124 9.25 -18.77 -4.52
CA ALA A 124 8.24 -19.31 -5.43
C ALA A 124 7.03 -19.91 -4.69
N LEU A 125 6.49 -19.19 -3.70
CA LEU A 125 5.25 -19.57 -3.03
C LEU A 125 4.11 -19.53 -4.04
N LEU A 126 3.43 -20.66 -4.22
CA LEU A 126 2.20 -20.73 -4.99
C LEU A 126 1.09 -20.00 -4.22
N LEU A 127 0.49 -19.00 -4.86
CA LEU A 127 -0.70 -18.30 -4.40
C LEU A 127 -1.73 -18.29 -5.53
N LEU A 128 -2.96 -18.67 -5.23
CA LEU A 128 -4.07 -18.60 -6.18
C LEU A 128 -4.72 -17.22 -6.07
N LEU A 129 -4.36 -16.30 -6.95
CA LEU A 129 -4.82 -14.91 -6.88
C LEU A 129 -5.94 -14.64 -7.87
N GLU A 130 -6.95 -13.89 -7.46
CA GLU A 130 -7.99 -13.37 -8.37
C GLU A 130 -7.63 -11.95 -8.84
N ARG A 131 -6.77 -11.85 -9.86
CA ARG A 131 -6.27 -10.56 -10.35
C ARG A 131 -6.73 -10.19 -11.77
N ALA A 132 -7.35 -11.12 -12.48
CA ALA A 132 -8.03 -10.89 -13.77
C ALA A 132 -9.52 -11.29 -13.77
N GLY A 133 -10.13 -11.43 -12.59
CA GLY A 133 -11.55 -11.82 -12.43
C GLY A 133 -11.78 -13.35 -12.42
N TYR A 134 -10.70 -14.12 -12.34
CA TYR A 134 -10.71 -15.57 -12.14
C TYR A 134 -9.48 -15.98 -11.33
N PRO A 135 -9.49 -17.15 -10.64
CA PRO A 135 -8.32 -17.65 -9.92
C PRO A 135 -7.16 -18.00 -10.87
N GLU A 136 -5.98 -17.46 -10.58
CA GLU A 136 -4.74 -17.69 -11.32
C GLU A 136 -3.66 -18.32 -10.45
N GLU A 137 -2.95 -19.31 -10.98
CA GLU A 137 -1.70 -19.76 -10.37
C GLU A 137 -0.62 -18.68 -10.50
N THR A 138 -0.07 -18.25 -9.37
CA THR A 138 1.01 -17.27 -9.33
C THR A 138 2.09 -17.71 -8.34
N TYR A 139 3.35 -17.38 -8.63
CA TYR A 139 4.50 -17.79 -7.84
C TYR A 139 5.29 -16.58 -7.37
N HIS A 140 5.43 -16.42 -6.06
CA HIS A 140 5.99 -15.22 -5.45
C HIS A 140 7.24 -15.51 -4.64
N THR A 141 8.23 -14.63 -4.73
CA THR A 141 9.42 -14.67 -3.89
C THR A 141 9.48 -13.37 -3.10
N PHE A 142 9.31 -13.44 -1.78
CA PHE A 142 9.19 -12.25 -0.93
C PHE A 142 9.61 -12.53 0.51
N SER A 143 9.87 -11.44 1.24
CA SER A 143 10.07 -11.42 2.68
C SER A 143 9.00 -10.56 3.33
N TYR A 144 8.51 -10.96 4.50
CA TYR A 144 7.88 -10.03 5.44
C TYR A 144 8.90 -9.70 6.54
N SER A 145 8.94 -8.44 6.95
CA SER A 145 9.90 -7.88 7.91
C SER A 145 9.24 -6.84 8.79
#